data_AF-A0A370K2E8-F1
#
_entry.id   AF-A0A370K2E8-F1
#
_cell.length_a   1.000
_cell.length_b   1.000
_cell.length_c   1.000
_cell.angle_alpha   90.00
_cell.angle_beta   90.00
_cell.angle_gamma   90.00
#
_symmetry.space_group_name_H-M   'P 1'
#
loop_
_entity.id
_entity.type
_entity.pdbx_description
1 polymer ?
#
loop_
_entity_poly.entity_id
_entity_poly.type
_entity_poly.pdbx_seq_one_letter_code
_entity_poly.pdbx_strand_id
1 'polypeptide(L)'
;MWKFIELACNIVSVVFAFLAAYWWYLAATDEPPPGHVEIGSPDMLIDMKVSLVGMVKLQSKWNKRAAGSAAIAATFQGFALLIQSVTPT
;
A
#
# COMPACT_ATOMS: atom_id res chain seq x y z
N MET A 1 -22.24 -22.09 -12.22
CA MET A 1 -21.59 -22.04 -10.89
C MET A 1 -20.20 -21.40 -10.98
N TRP A 2 -19.31 -21.86 -11.87
CA TRP A 2 -17.94 -21.32 -12.05
C TRP A 2 -17.85 -19.81 -12.30
N LYS A 3 -18.70 -19.26 -13.18
CA LYS A 3 -18.77 -17.81 -13.44
C LYS A 3 -19.07 -16.95 -12.20
N PHE A 4 -19.84 -17.47 -11.23
CA PHE A 4 -20.13 -16.75 -10.00
C PHE A 4 -18.92 -16.72 -9.05
N ILE A 5 -18.14 -17.80 -9.01
CA ILE A 5 -16.92 -17.90 -8.19
C ILE A 5 -15.85 -16.98 -8.77
N GLU A 6 -15.67 -16.99 -10.08
CA GLU A 6 -14.77 -16.09 -10.81
C GLU A 6 -15.12 -14.61 -10.55
N LEU A 7 -16.41 -14.25 -10.65
CA LEU A 7 -16.88 -12.90 -10.38
C LEU A 7 -16.58 -12.50 -8.92
N ALA A 8 -16.83 -13.39 -7.97
CA ALA A 8 -16.53 -13.13 -6.56
C ALA A 8 -15.03 -12.91 -6.33
N CYS A 9 -14.15 -13.72 -6.93
CA CYS A 9 -12.70 -13.55 -6.84
C CYS A 9 -12.24 -12.21 -7.44
N ASN A 10 -12.76 -11.82 -8.60
CA ASN A 10 -12.45 -10.53 -9.22
C ASN A 10 -12.91 -9.34 -8.36
N ILE A 11 -14.12 -9.39 -7.78
CA ILE A 11 -14.63 -8.33 -6.91
C ILE A 11 -13.73 -8.17 -5.68
N VAL A 12 -13.39 -9.27 -5.01
CA VAL A 12 -12.49 -9.25 -3.85
C VAL A 12 -11.12 -8.69 -4.25
N SER A 13 -10.57 -9.12 -5.38
CA SER A 13 -9.29 -8.60 -5.88
C SER A 13 -9.32 -7.09 -6.08
N VAL A 14 -10.35 -6.58 -6.76
CA VAL A 14 -10.51 -5.15 -7.03
C VAL A 14 -10.61 -4.33 -5.75
N VAL A 15 -11.39 -4.78 -4.77
CA VAL A 15 -11.50 -4.09 -3.47
C VAL A 15 -10.14 -3.98 -2.79
N PHE A 16 -9.38 -5.07 -2.75
CA PHE A 16 -8.06 -5.06 -2.13
C PHE A 16 -7.01 -4.28 -2.95
N ALA A 17 -7.14 -4.23 -4.27
CA ALA A 17 -6.30 -3.39 -5.12
C ALA A 17 -6.54 -1.89 -4.85
N PHE A 18 -7.79 -1.46 -4.70
CA PHE A 18 -8.12 -0.09 -4.30
C PHE A 18 -7.62 0.24 -2.88
N LEU A 19 -7.73 -0.70 -1.93
CA LEU A 19 -7.15 -0.52 -0.60
C LEU A 19 -5.63 -0.37 -0.67
N ALA A 20 -4.94 -1.19 -1.48
CA ALA A 20 -3.50 -1.09 -1.67
C ALA A 20 -3.10 0.28 -2.25
N ALA A 21 -3.81 0.74 -3.28
CA ALA A 21 -3.62 2.06 -3.89
C ALA A 21 -3.85 3.19 -2.87
N TYR A 22 -4.89 3.09 -2.04
CA TYR A 22 -5.17 4.05 -0.98
C TYR A 22 -4.05 4.11 0.06
N TRP A 23 -3.54 2.96 0.51
CA TRP A 23 -2.43 2.92 1.46
C TRP A 23 -1.12 3.47 0.86
N TRP A 24 -0.86 3.21 -0.42
CA TRP A 24 0.27 3.84 -1.12
C TRP A 24 0.10 5.35 -1.28
N TYR A 25 -1.12 5.81 -1.56
CA TYR A 25 -1.40 7.24 -1.61
C TYR A 25 -1.10 7.93 -0.27
N LEU A 26 -1.54 7.35 0.85
CA LEU A 26 -1.20 7.86 2.18
C LEU A 26 0.30 7.84 2.45
N ALA A 27 1.00 6.77 2.05
CA ALA A 27 2.46 6.69 2.18
C ALA A 27 3.20 7.75 1.37
N ALA A 28 2.63 8.19 0.24
CA ALA A 28 3.23 9.16 -0.67
C ALA A 28 2.88 10.62 -0.34
N THR A 29 1.78 10.83 0.40
CA THR A 29 1.27 12.17 0.74
C THR A 29 1.55 12.58 2.19
N ASP A 30 2.14 11.70 3.01
CA ASP A 30 2.76 12.11 4.28
C ASP A 30 3.89 13.11 3.96
N GLU A 31 3.60 14.41 4.15
CA GLU A 31 4.53 15.50 3.83
C GLU A 31 5.81 15.42 4.69
N PRO A 32 6.97 15.74 4.10
CA PRO A 32 8.17 16.01 4.89
C PRO A 32 7.92 17.20 5.84
N PRO A 33 8.60 17.26 6.99
CA PRO A 33 8.36 18.34 7.93
C PRO A 33 8.79 19.64 7.23
N PRO A 34 8.07 20.76 7.40
CA PRO A 34 8.39 21.99 6.68
C PRO A 34 9.84 22.40 6.94
N GLY A 35 10.65 22.29 5.89
CA GLY A 35 12.07 22.61 5.88
C GLY A 35 12.29 24.10 5.71
N HIS A 36 12.07 24.86 6.77
CA HIS A 36 12.69 26.18 6.92
C HIS A 36 13.48 26.18 8.22
N VAL A 37 14.68 25.62 8.15
CA VAL A 37 15.62 25.65 9.27
C VAL A 37 16.92 26.22 8.76
N GLU A 38 17.18 27.49 9.09
CA GLU A 38 18.48 28.12 8.91
C GLU A 38 19.53 27.28 9.64
N ILE A 39 20.52 26.78 8.91
CA ILE A 39 21.54 25.85 9.41
C ILE A 39 22.44 26.61 10.39
N GLY A 40 22.15 26.53 11.70
CA GLY A 40 22.92 27.26 12.71
C GLY A 40 23.15 26.56 14.05
N SER A 41 22.35 25.58 14.47
CA SER A 41 22.42 25.03 15.84
C SER A 41 22.44 23.49 15.91
N PRO A 42 23.34 22.86 16.72
CA PRO A 42 23.47 21.40 16.85
C PRO A 42 22.20 20.69 17.34
N ASP A 43 21.40 21.32 18.19
CA ASP A 43 20.15 20.74 18.71
C ASP A 43 19.10 20.52 17.61
N MET A 44 19.16 21.30 16.53
CA MET A 44 18.23 21.15 15.39
C MET A 44 18.59 20.00 14.46
N LEU A 45 19.87 19.56 14.43
CA LEU A 45 20.28 18.35 13.71
C LEU A 45 19.71 17.08 14.36
N ILE A 46 19.54 17.10 15.69
CA ILE A 46 18.92 16.01 16.43
C ILE A 46 17.42 15.98 16.14
N ASP A 47 16.75 17.13 16.12
CA ASP A 47 15.31 17.24 15.85
C ASP A 47 14.96 16.83 14.41
N MET A 48 15.77 17.24 13.41
CA MET A 48 15.63 16.77 12.02
C MET A 48 15.77 15.24 11.90
N LYS A 49 16.71 14.62 12.64
CA LYS A 49 16.88 13.16 12.63
C LYS A 49 15.69 12.45 13.25
N VAL A 50 15.15 12.96 14.36
CA VAL A 50 13.97 12.38 15.03
C VAL A 50 12.75 12.46 14.10
N SER A 51 12.56 13.60 13.44
CA SER A 51 11.47 13.82 12.48
C SER A 51 11.58 12.89 11.25
N LEU A 52 12.78 12.74 10.68
CA LEU A 52 13.04 11.82 9.56
C LEU A 52 12.77 10.36 9.95
N VAL A 53 13.21 9.92 11.13
CA VAL A 53 12.95 8.55 11.63
C VAL A 53 11.45 8.33 11.85
N GLY A 54 10.71 9.34 12.31
CA GLY A 54 9.26 9.31 12.44
C GLY A 54 8.56 9.08 11.10
N MET A 55 8.95 9.81 10.06
CA MET A 55 8.42 9.66 8.70
C MET A 55 8.72 8.29 8.09
N VAL A 56 9.97 7.82 8.18
CA VAL A 56 10.34 6.51 7.64
C VAL A 56 9.52 5.40 8.31
N LYS A 57 9.22 5.53 9.61
CA LYS A 57 8.33 4.60 10.32
C LYS A 57 6.88 4.69 9.84
N LEU A 58 6.34 5.89 9.60
CA LEU A 58 4.99 6.08 9.06
C LEU A 58 4.88 5.50 7.64
N GLN A 59 5.79 5.87 6.76
CA GLN A 59 5.86 5.37 5.38
C GLN A 59 6.01 3.84 5.36
N SER A 60 6.85 3.28 6.24
CA SER A 60 6.99 1.82 6.39
C SER A 60 5.69 1.16 6.84
N LYS A 61 4.96 1.77 7.78
CA LYS A 61 3.66 1.26 8.26
C LYS A 61 2.62 1.22 7.14
N TRP A 62 2.52 2.30 6.35
CA TRP A 62 1.59 2.36 5.22
C TRP A 62 1.98 1.41 4.09
N ASN A 63 3.28 1.33 3.76
CA ASN A 63 3.78 0.40 2.75
C ASN A 63 3.56 -1.07 3.13
N LYS A 64 3.68 -1.44 4.41
CA LYS A 64 3.34 -2.80 4.88
C LYS A 64 1.86 -3.11 4.68
N ARG A 65 0.98 -2.15 4.95
CA ARG A 65 -0.47 -2.30 4.75
C ARG A 65 -0.80 -2.39 3.26
N ALA A 66 -0.21 -1.53 2.44
CA ALA A 66 -0.34 -1.56 0.98
C ALA A 66 0.11 -2.91 0.40
N ALA A 67 1.28 -3.39 0.81
CA ALA A 67 1.81 -4.68 0.37
C ALA A 67 0.92 -5.85 0.78
N GLY A 68 0.37 -5.84 2.01
CA GLY A 68 -0.58 -6.85 2.46
C GLY A 68 -1.86 -6.87 1.62
N SER A 69 -2.44 -5.68 1.36
CA SER A 69 -3.61 -5.57 0.50
C SER A 69 -3.31 -5.98 -0.95
N ALA A 70 -2.16 -5.60 -1.50
CA ALA A 70 -1.74 -5.98 -2.84
C ALA A 70 -1.53 -7.51 -2.97
N ALA A 71 -0.97 -8.15 -1.94
CA ALA A 71 -0.81 -9.60 -1.91
C ALA A 71 -2.17 -10.32 -1.96
N ILE A 72 -3.14 -9.88 -1.15
CA ILE A 72 -4.49 -10.45 -1.18
C ILE A 72 -5.14 -10.23 -2.55
N ALA A 73 -5.03 -9.02 -3.11
CA ALA A 73 -5.54 -8.72 -4.44
C ALA A 73 -4.95 -9.65 -5.51
N ALA A 74 -3.63 -9.83 -5.51
CA ALA A 74 -2.92 -10.70 -6.44
C ALA A 74 -3.29 -12.18 -6.26
N THR A 75 -3.47 -12.65 -5.02
CA THR A 75 -3.91 -14.02 -4.74
C THR A 75 -5.30 -14.27 -5.32
N PHE A 76 -6.27 -13.40 -5.06
CA PHE A 76 -7.62 -13.55 -5.60
C PHE A 76 -7.67 -13.40 -7.13
N GLN A 77 -6.84 -12.52 -7.70
CA GLN A 77 -6.71 -12.41 -9.16
C GLN A 77 -6.12 -13.69 -9.77
N GLY A 78 -5.10 -14.27 -9.13
CA GLY A 78 -4.50 -15.54 -9.54
C GLY A 78 -5.52 -16.68 -9.52
N PHE A 79 -6.36 -16.76 -8.47
CA PHE A 79 -7.45 -17.74 -8.42
C PHE A 79 -8.48 -17.52 -9.52
N ALA A 80 -8.86 -16.27 -9.82
CA ALA A 80 -9.79 -15.98 -10.91
C ALA A 80 -9.23 -16.48 -12.26
N LEU A 81 -7.96 -16.21 -12.54
CA LEU A 81 -7.28 -16.67 -13.77
C LEU A 81 -7.19 -18.20 -13.85
N LEU A 82 -6.93 -18.88 -12.73
CA LEU A 82 -6.92 -20.35 -12.66
C LEU A 82 -8.31 -20.95 -12.92
N ILE A 83 -9.38 -20.32 -12.44
CA ILE A 83 -10.74 -20.79 -12.71
C ILE A 83 -11.10 -20.58 -14.18
N GLN A 84 -10.73 -19.43 -14.76
CA GLN A 84 -10.93 -19.15 -16.19
C GLN A 84 -10.22 -20.20 -17.07
N SER A 85 -9.00 -20.61 -16.71
CA SER A 85 -8.23 -21.56 -17.54
C SER A 85 -8.81 -22.98 -17.57
N VAL A 86 -9.63 -23.36 -16.59
CA VAL A 86 -10.27 -24.68 -16.50
C VAL A 86 -11.77 -24.67 -16.82
N THR A 87 -12.37 -23.50 -17.05
CA THR A 87 -13.79 -23.38 -17.38
C THR A 87 -13.98 -23.53 -18.90
N PRO A 88 -14.61 -24.61 -19.40
CA PRO A 88 -14.86 -24.76 -20.83
C PRO A 88 -15.84 -23.67 -21.31
N THR A 89 -15.49 -23.05 -22.44
CA THR A 89 -16.27 -22.01 -23.13
C THR A 89 -17.63 -22.49 -23.58
#